data_AF-A0A0K0GAK6-F1
#
_entry.id   AF-A0A0K0GAK6-F1
#
_cell.length_a   1.000
_cell.length_b   1.000
_cell.length_c   1.000
_cell.angle_alpha   90.00
_cell.angle_beta   90.00
_cell.angle_gamma   90.00
#
_symmetry.space_group_name_H-M   'P 1'
#
loop_
_entity.id
_entity.type
_entity.pdbx_description
1 polymer ?
#
loop_
_entity_poly.entity_id
_entity_poly.type
_entity_poly.pdbx_seq_one_letter_code
_entity_poly.pdbx_strand_id
1 'polypeptide(L)' 'MKKLAEQLGIKQEEIMSFGDNGNDLSMIQYAGCGVAMGNAIPEIKEAADFQTLTNNESGVAYAIKKLALDPLNTEVK' A
#
# COMPACT_ATOMS: atom_id res chain seq x y z
N MET A 1 -11.21 -6.99 -5.16
CA MET A 1 -11.02 -5.55 -4.89
C MET A 1 -11.82 -4.65 -5.83
N LYS A 2 -11.52 -4.58 -7.14
CA LYS A 2 -12.21 -3.69 -8.11
C LYS A 2 -13.74 -3.60 -7.97
N LYS A 3 -14.44 -4.74 -8.01
CA LYS A 3 -15.91 -4.78 -7.87
C LYS A 3 -16.42 -4.12 -6.57
N LEU A 4 -15.70 -4.31 -5.45
CA LEU A 4 -16.08 -3.71 -4.17
C LEU A 4 -15.84 -2.20 -4.17
N ALA A 5 -14.72 -1.75 -4.73
CA ALA A 5 -14.43 -0.32 -4.89
C ALA A 5 -15.51 0.38 -5.73
N GLU A 6 -15.91 -0.22 -6.85
CA GLU A 6 -17.01 0.27 -7.70
C GLU A 6 -18.33 0.35 -6.94
N GLN A 7 -18.67 -0.66 -6.14
CA GLN A 7 -19.88 -0.65 -5.31
C GLN A 7 -19.88 0.42 -4.22
N LEU A 8 -18.70 0.76 -3.69
CA LEU A 8 -18.53 1.77 -2.66
C LEU A 8 -18.31 3.19 -3.24
N GLY A 9 -18.19 3.32 -4.56
CA GLY A 9 -17.87 4.59 -5.21
C GLY A 9 -16.45 5.11 -4.89
N ILE A 10 -15.53 4.22 -4.50
CA ILE A 10 -14.14 4.54 -4.17
C ILE A 10 -13.31 4.44 -5.45
N LYS A 11 -12.55 5.49 -5.75
CA LYS A 11 -11.67 5.51 -6.93
C LYS A 11 -10.41 4.70 -6.68
N GLN A 12 -9.79 4.24 -7.76
CA GLN A 12 -8.56 3.46 -7.68
C GLN A 12 -7.44 4.21 -6.93
N GLU A 13 -7.29 5.51 -7.20
CA GLU A 13 -6.31 6.40 -6.56
C GLU A 13 -6.53 6.59 -5.05
N GLU A 14 -7.71 6.26 -4.52
CA GLU A 14 -8.05 6.35 -3.10
C GLU A 14 -7.77 5.05 -2.34
N ILE A 15 -7.24 4.02 -3.02
CA ILE A 15 -7.00 2.69 -2.45
C ILE A 15 -5.52 2.50 -2.18
N MET A 16 -5.23 2.06 -0.96
CA MET A 16 -3.93 1.53 -0.57
C MET A 16 -4.04 0.02 -0.33
N SER A 17 -3.12 -0.77 -0.88
CA SER A 17 -3.06 -2.22 -0.65
C SER A 17 -1.72 -2.64 -0.07
N PHE A 18 -1.73 -3.70 0.74
CA PHE A 18 -0.55 -4.26 1.40
C PHE A 18 -0.37 -5.70 0.94
N GLY A 19 0.88 -6.09 0.67
CA GLY A 19 1.17 -7.43 0.18
C GLY A 19 2.56 -7.91 0.54
N ASP A 20 2.72 -9.23 0.59
CA ASP A 20 4.01 -9.86 0.82
C ASP A 20 4.28 -11.09 -0.07
N ASN A 21 3.24 -11.69 -0.65
CA ASN A 21 3.33 -12.87 -1.49
C ASN A 21 2.64 -12.71 -2.85
N GLY A 22 2.84 -13.68 -3.74
CA GLY A 22 2.35 -13.60 -5.13
C GLY A 22 0.82 -13.47 -5.27
N ASN A 23 0.03 -13.94 -4.30
CA ASN A 23 -1.42 -13.74 -4.30
C ASN A 23 -1.83 -12.27 -4.14
N ASP A 24 -0.93 -11.41 -3.65
CA ASP A 24 -1.19 -9.99 -3.43
C ASP A 24 -0.84 -9.13 -4.65
N LEU A 25 -0.06 -9.65 -5.60
CA LEU A 25 0.48 -8.89 -6.73
C LEU A 25 -0.59 -8.14 -7.51
N SER A 26 -1.69 -8.82 -7.83
CA SER A 26 -2.82 -8.21 -8.55
C SER A 26 -3.48 -7.07 -7.77
N MET A 27 -3.41 -7.10 -6.44
CA MET A 27 -3.95 -6.04 -5.58
C MET A 27 -2.97 -4.89 -5.41
N ILE A 28 -1.67 -5.18 -5.36
CA ILE A 28 -0.59 -4.19 -5.36
C ILE A 28 -0.63 -3.36 -6.64
N GLN A 29 -0.69 -4.01 -7.80
CA GLN A 29 -0.73 -3.34 -9.11
C GLN A 29 -2.03 -2.57 -9.38
N TYR A 30 -3.14 -2.98 -8.76
CA TYR A 30 -4.42 -2.29 -8.93
C TYR A 30 -4.57 -1.09 -8.00
N ALA A 31 -4.03 -1.11 -6.78
CA ALA A 31 -4.23 0.02 -5.87
C ALA A 31 -3.56 1.29 -6.42
N GLY A 32 -4.10 2.46 -6.07
CA GLY A 32 -3.43 3.74 -6.32
C GLY A 32 -2.14 3.90 -5.53
N CYS A 33 -2.00 3.16 -4.43
CA CYS A 33 -0.76 3.02 -3.67
C CYS A 33 -0.58 1.54 -3.24
N GLY A 34 0.33 0.84 -3.91
CA GLY A 34 0.75 -0.50 -3.53
C GLY A 34 1.87 -0.47 -2.49
N VAL A 35 1.73 -1.23 -1.40
CA VAL A 35 2.72 -1.30 -0.31
C VAL A 35 3.26 -2.72 -0.12
N ALA A 36 4.56 -2.90 -0.35
CA ALA A 36 5.25 -4.14 -0.07
C ALA A 36 5.70 -4.22 1.39
N MET A 37 5.39 -5.31 2.07
CA MET A 37 5.92 -5.59 3.41
C MET A 37 7.44 -5.82 3.38
N GLY A 38 8.13 -5.55 4.48
CA GLY A 38 9.59 -5.75 4.56
C GLY A 38 10.01 -7.20 4.30
N ASN A 39 9.16 -8.16 4.70
CA ASN A 39 9.33 -9.58 4.47
C ASN A 39 8.78 -10.07 3.12
N ALA A 40 8.37 -9.17 2.22
CA ALA A 40 7.81 -9.53 0.92
C ALA A 40 8.82 -10.17 -0.04
N ILE A 41 8.31 -11.02 -0.94
CA ILE A 41 9.09 -11.55 -2.06
C ILE A 41 9.52 -10.44 -3.02
N PRO A 42 10.63 -10.61 -3.79
CA PRO A 42 11.16 -9.58 -4.68
C PRO A 42 10.12 -9.01 -5.66
N GLU A 43 9.30 -9.87 -6.26
CA GLU A 43 8.26 -9.48 -7.21
C GLU A 43 7.26 -8.47 -6.63
N ILE A 44 6.90 -8.60 -5.34
CA ILE A 44 6.01 -7.66 -4.67
C ILE A 44 6.72 -6.34 -4.36
N LYS A 45 7.99 -6.39 -3.97
CA LYS A 45 8.80 -5.19 -3.72
C LYS A 45 9.03 -4.37 -4.99
N GLU A 46 9.22 -5.04 -6.12
CA GLU A 46 9.39 -4.40 -7.42
C GLU A 46 8.10 -3.77 -7.94
N ALA A 47 6.94 -4.36 -7.63
CA ALA A 47 5.64 -3.87 -8.09
C ALA A 47 5.02 -2.77 -7.21
N ALA A 48 5.53 -2.55 -5.99
CA ALA A 48 4.95 -1.62 -5.02
C ALA A 48 5.55 -0.20 -5.10
N ASP A 49 4.73 0.80 -4.80
CA ASP A 49 5.14 2.21 -4.73
C ASP A 49 5.90 2.52 -3.43
N PHE A 50 5.66 1.75 -2.38
CA PHE A 50 6.28 1.94 -1.07
C PHE A 50 6.65 0.60 -0.44
N GLN A 51 7.85 0.51 0.13
CA GLN A 51 8.26 -0.62 0.96
C GLN A 51 8.18 -0.24 2.44
N THR A 52 7.43 -1.02 3.22
CA THR A 52 7.28 -0.83 4.66
C THR A 52 8.15 -1.82 5.47
N LEU A 53 8.07 -1.76 6.80
CA LEU A 53 8.74 -2.68 7.71
C LEU A 53 8.19 -4.11 7.59
N THR A 54 8.81 -5.08 8.25
CA THR A 54 8.29 -6.45 8.27
C THR A 54 6.97 -6.54 9.04
N ASN A 55 6.24 -7.64 8.85
CA ASN A 55 5.06 -7.96 9.65
C ASN A 55 5.35 -8.04 11.16
N ASN A 56 6.55 -8.50 11.56
CA ASN A 56 6.99 -8.55 12.96
C ASN A 56 7.33 -7.17 13.56
N GLU A 57 7.43 -6.14 12.72
CA GLU A 57 7.79 -4.77 13.11
C GLU A 57 6.63 -3.79 12.90
N SER A 58 5.39 -4.30 12.84
CA SER A 58 4.19 -3.47 12.62
C SER A 58 4.23 -2.66 11.32
N GLY A 59 4.75 -3.24 10.22
CA GLY A 59 4.88 -2.57 8.92
C GLY A 59 3.58 -1.96 8.38
N VAL A 60 2.44 -2.61 8.58
CA VAL A 60 1.14 -2.03 8.18
C VAL A 60 0.85 -0.74 8.95
N ALA A 61 1.02 -0.74 10.28
CA ALA A 61 0.76 0.43 11.11
C ALA A 61 1.73 1.58 10.78
N TYR A 62 3.01 1.27 10.56
CA TYR A 62 4.00 2.26 10.16
C TYR A 62 3.63 2.95 8.84
N ALA A 63 3.21 2.18 7.83
CA ALA A 63 2.81 2.71 6.54
C ALA A 63 1.51 3.53 6.62
N ILE A 64 0.47 3.05 7.32
CA ILE A 64 -0.77 3.81 7.52
C ILE A 64 -0.48 5.15 8.21
N LYS A 65 0.34 5.12 9.27
CA LYS A 65 0.75 6.33 9.96
C LYS A 65 1.41 7.31 8.99
N LYS A 66 2.42 6.85 8.26
CA LYS A 66 3.22 7.70 7.37
C LYS A 66 2.46 8.24 6.16
N LEU A 67 1.57 7.43 5.58
CA LEU A 67 0.96 7.70 4.27
C LEU A 67 -0.46 8.25 4.37
N ALA A 68 -1.18 8.01 5.48
CA ALA A 68 -2.59 8.38 5.61
C ALA A 68 -2.91 9.26 6.82
N LEU A 69 -2.12 9.21 7.90
CA LEU A 69 -2.44 9.90 9.15
C LEU A 69 -1.50 11.08 9.46
N ASP A 70 -0.20 10.92 9.18
CA ASP A 70 0.77 11.99 9.39
C ASP A 70 0.42 13.13 8.43
N PRO A 71 0.39 14.38 8.93
CA PRO A 71 0.06 15.53 8.09
C PRO A 71 1.06 15.63 6.95
N LEU A 72 0.57 15.89 5.73
CA LEU A 72 1.41 16.26 4.60
C LEU A 72 2.28 17.43 5.06
N ASN A 73 3.60 17.24 5.08
CA ASN A 73 4.52 18.29 5.48
C ASN A 73 4.54 19.33 4.35
N THR A 74 3.59 20.26 4.38
CA THR A 74 3.49 21.39 3.46
C THR A 74 4.46 22.49 3.89
N GLU A 75 5.74 22.16 4.03
CA GLU A 75 6.77 23.18 3.89
C GLU A 75 6.96 23.43 2.40
N VAL A 76 6.06 24.28 1.87
CA VAL A 76 6.29 24.98 0.61
C VAL A 76 7.51 25.85 0.84
N LYS A 77 8.64 25.51 0.20
CA LYS A 77 9.71 26.46 -0.06
C LYS A 77 9.25 27.48 -1.11
#